data_AF-A0A2G4I4I7-F1
#
_entry.id   AF-A0A2G4I4I7-F1
#
_cell.length_a   1.000
_cell.length_b   1.000
_cell.length_c   1.000
_cell.angle_alpha   90.00
_cell.angle_beta   90.00
_cell.angle_gamma   90.00
#
_symmetry.space_group_name_H-M   'P 1'
#
loop_
_entity.id
_entity.type
_entity.pdbx_description
1 polymer ?
#
loop_
_entity_poly.entity_id
_entity_poly.type
_entity_poly.pdbx_seq_one_letter_code
_entity_poly.pdbx_strand_id
1 'polypeptide(L)'
;MEVVLSTAIAAMTVSGILYGYTQSAKRAEWSGYSLAAQALAVQRLEQTRACRWDPDSGVDQLVATNFPTQTLVLDLPVIGTNAAYATNFTTITAITGTTTALPLLRMIRVDCVWKFPTTGH
;
A
#
# COMPACT_ATOMS: atom_id res chain seq x y z
N MET A 1 32.39 -41.93 -13.11
CA MET A 1 31.19 -41.72 -12.25
C MET A 1 31.31 -40.45 -11.41
N GLU A 2 32.42 -40.24 -10.70
CA GLU A 2 32.62 -39.07 -9.83
C GLU A 2 32.46 -37.71 -10.54
N VAL A 3 33.00 -37.57 -11.76
CA VAL A 3 32.89 -36.34 -12.56
C VAL A 3 31.45 -36.07 -13.02
N VAL A 4 30.69 -37.12 -13.33
CA VAL A 4 29.29 -36.99 -13.77
C VAL A 4 28.40 -36.57 -12.59
N LEU A 5 28.64 -37.15 -11.41
CA LEU A 5 27.88 -36.80 -10.21
C LEU A 5 28.18 -35.37 -9.75
N SER A 6 29.46 -34.96 -9.77
CA SER A 6 29.87 -33.61 -9.39
C SER A 6 29.32 -32.54 -10.34
N THR A 7 29.34 -32.78 -11.65
CA THR A 7 28.73 -31.87 -12.63
C THR A 7 27.21 -31.79 -12.51
N ALA A 8 26.53 -32.90 -12.22
CA ALA A 8 25.09 -32.90 -11.97
C ALA A 8 24.70 -32.08 -10.73
N ILE A 9 25.43 -32.25 -9.62
CA ILE A 9 25.21 -31.46 -8.40
C ILE A 9 25.51 -29.97 -8.66
N ALA A 10 26.58 -29.65 -9.38
CA ALA A 10 26.91 -28.27 -9.72
C ALA A 10 25.83 -27.61 -10.59
N ALA A 11 25.24 -28.33 -11.56
CA ALA A 11 24.14 -27.80 -12.37
C ALA A 11 22.89 -27.53 -11.52
N MET A 12 22.57 -28.42 -10.58
CA MET A 12 21.44 -28.25 -9.66
C MET A 12 21.62 -27.05 -8.73
N THR A 13 22.81 -26.86 -8.17
CA THR A 13 23.08 -25.72 -7.26
C THR A 13 22.99 -24.39 -7.99
N VAL A 14 23.57 -24.28 -9.19
CA VAL A 14 23.46 -23.06 -10.02
C VAL A 14 22.00 -22.75 -10.36
N SER A 15 21.23 -23.76 -10.76
CA SER A 15 19.80 -23.58 -11.05
C SER A 15 19.01 -23.10 -9.82
N GLY A 16 19.29 -23.68 -8.65
CA GLY A 16 18.68 -23.27 -7.38
C GLY A 16 19.01 -21.83 -6.99
N ILE A 17 20.26 -21.38 -7.22
CA ILE A 17 20.69 -20.01 -6.95
C ILE A 17 19.95 -19.01 -7.86
N LEU A 18 19.84 -19.30 -9.16
CA LEU A 18 19.14 -18.43 -10.10
C LEU A 18 17.65 -18.31 -9.75
N TYR A 19 16.99 -19.43 -9.44
CA TYR A 19 15.60 -19.41 -9.00
C TYR A 19 15.42 -18.63 -7.69
N GLY A 20 16.29 -18.88 -6.70
CA GLY A 20 16.29 -18.15 -5.43
C GLY A 20 16.45 -16.65 -5.61
N TYR A 21 17.41 -16.22 -6.45
CA TYR A 21 17.65 -14.81 -6.75
C TYR A 21 16.41 -14.12 -7.35
N THR A 22 15.79 -14.72 -8.37
CA THR A 22 14.60 -14.12 -9.02
C THR A 22 13.41 -14.03 -8.05
N GLN A 23 13.23 -15.02 -7.18
CA GLN A 23 12.18 -15.00 -6.18
C GLN A 23 12.44 -13.92 -5.12
N SER A 24 13.67 -13.78 -4.66
CA SER A 24 14.08 -12.73 -3.72
C SER A 24 13.92 -11.33 -4.33
N ALA A 25 14.27 -11.14 -5.59
CA ALA A 25 14.08 -9.87 -6.30
C ALA A 25 12.60 -9.46 -6.35
N LYS A 26 11.70 -10.37 -6.76
CA LYS A 26 10.24 -10.12 -6.76
C LYS A 26 9.69 -9.77 -5.38
N ARG A 27 10.21 -10.42 -4.33
CA ARG A 27 9.82 -10.11 -2.95
C ARG A 27 10.32 -8.73 -2.52
N ALA A 28 11.53 -8.34 -2.90
CA ALA A 28 12.05 -7.01 -2.63
C ALA A 28 11.21 -5.92 -3.31
N GLU A 29 10.83 -6.13 -4.58
CA GLU A 29 9.92 -5.24 -5.30
C GLU A 29 8.55 -5.12 -4.62
N TRP A 30 7.94 -6.25 -4.25
CA TRP A 30 6.66 -6.26 -3.53
C TRP A 30 6.73 -5.46 -2.22
N SER A 31 7.82 -5.62 -1.46
CA SER A 31 8.05 -4.87 -0.23
C SER A 31 8.18 -3.37 -0.50
N GLY A 32 8.87 -2.98 -1.57
CA GLY A 32 8.93 -1.59 -2.04
C GLY A 32 7.53 -1.02 -2.30
N TYR A 33 6.72 -1.71 -3.10
CA TYR A 33 5.35 -1.28 -3.41
C TYR A 33 4.46 -1.19 -2.16
N SER A 34 4.60 -2.14 -1.24
CA SER A 34 3.88 -2.14 0.04
C SER A 34 4.22 -0.88 0.86
N LEU A 35 5.50 -0.51 0.92
CA LEU A 35 5.95 0.69 1.63
C LEU A 35 5.42 1.97 0.98
N ALA A 36 5.50 2.07 -0.35
CA ALA A 36 4.98 3.21 -1.08
C ALA A 36 3.46 3.36 -0.90
N ALA A 37 2.71 2.25 -0.95
CA ALA A 37 1.27 2.24 -0.70
C ALA A 37 0.94 2.69 0.72
N GLN A 38 1.70 2.22 1.73
CA GLN A 38 1.53 2.64 3.11
C GLN A 38 1.83 4.13 3.29
N ALA A 39 2.88 4.65 2.65
CA ALA A 39 3.21 6.08 2.71
C ALA A 39 2.07 6.96 2.15
N LEU A 40 1.46 6.55 1.04
CA LEU A 40 0.28 7.24 0.47
C LEU A 40 -0.93 7.20 1.40
N ALA A 41 -1.17 6.06 2.07
CA ALA A 41 -2.24 5.94 3.07
C ALA A 41 -2.01 6.87 4.26
N VAL A 42 -0.79 6.91 4.79
CA VAL A 42 -0.40 7.79 5.90
C VAL A 42 -0.51 9.25 5.49
N GLN A 43 -0.09 9.62 4.28
CA GLN A 43 -0.24 11.00 3.78
C GLN A 43 -1.70 11.45 3.80
N ARG A 44 -2.63 10.57 3.37
CA ARG A 44 -4.07 10.87 3.42
C ARG A 44 -4.57 10.96 4.86
N LEU A 45 -4.09 10.10 5.75
CA LEU A 45 -4.44 10.16 7.16
C LEU A 45 -3.99 11.49 7.77
N GLU A 46 -2.78 11.96 7.48
CA GLU A 46 -2.31 13.27 7.97
C GLU A 46 -3.14 14.44 7.42
N GLN A 47 -3.60 14.36 6.17
CA GLN A 47 -4.54 15.36 5.64
C GLN A 47 -5.87 15.36 6.40
N THR A 48 -6.41 14.18 6.73
CA THR A 48 -7.64 14.09 7.54
C THR A 48 -7.44 14.65 8.95
N ARG A 49 -6.25 14.48 9.52
CA ARG A 49 -5.88 15.03 10.83
C ARG A 49 -5.74 16.55 10.82
N ALA A 50 -5.31 17.13 9.69
CA ALA A 50 -5.18 18.57 9.53
C ALA A 50 -6.53 19.29 9.33
N CYS A 51 -7.62 18.56 9.09
CA CYS A 51 -8.93 19.17 8.91
C CYS A 51 -9.51 19.71 10.21
N ARG A 52 -10.16 20.87 10.12
CA ARG A 52 -10.83 21.46 11.27
C ARG A 52 -12.15 20.74 11.54
N TRP A 53 -12.29 20.26 12.75
CA TRP A 53 -13.55 19.74 13.27
C TRP A 53 -13.83 20.40 14.62
N ASP A 54 -14.87 21.23 14.65
CA ASP A 54 -15.26 22.02 15.81
C ASP A 54 -16.79 21.99 15.93
N PRO A 55 -17.34 21.15 16.84
CA PRO A 55 -18.78 21.02 17.05
C PRO A 55 -19.43 22.32 17.55
N ASP A 56 -18.71 23.17 18.28
CA ASP A 56 -19.26 24.38 18.91
C ASP A 56 -19.33 25.55 17.93
N SER A 57 -18.34 25.69 17.03
CA SER A 57 -18.41 26.68 15.95
C SER A 57 -19.16 26.20 14.70
N GLY A 58 -19.62 24.95 14.68
CA GLY A 58 -20.36 24.35 13.56
C GLY A 58 -19.51 24.08 12.32
N VAL A 59 -18.18 24.13 12.43
CA VAL A 59 -17.25 23.87 11.32
C VAL A 59 -16.89 22.38 11.30
N ASP A 60 -17.30 21.69 10.23
CA ASP A 60 -16.96 20.29 9.99
C ASP A 60 -16.34 20.12 8.61
N GLN A 61 -15.01 20.00 8.57
CA GLN A 61 -14.27 19.69 7.34
C GLN A 61 -13.96 18.19 7.22
N LEU A 62 -14.20 17.39 8.27
CA LEU A 62 -13.95 15.95 8.30
C LEU A 62 -15.16 15.18 7.74
N VAL A 63 -15.55 15.51 6.52
CA VAL A 63 -16.71 14.95 5.81
C VAL A 63 -16.24 14.18 4.59
N ALA A 64 -16.87 13.04 4.29
CA ALA A 64 -16.47 12.15 3.19
C ALA A 64 -16.36 12.86 1.83
N THR A 65 -17.18 13.89 1.58
CA THR A 65 -17.13 14.70 0.36
C THR A 65 -15.80 15.44 0.16
N ASN A 66 -15.09 15.77 1.24
CA ASN A 66 -13.78 16.43 1.20
C ASN A 66 -12.63 15.43 0.96
N PHE A 67 -12.90 14.13 1.07
CA PHE A 67 -11.93 13.06 0.88
C PHE A 67 -12.38 12.09 -0.21
N PRO A 68 -12.47 12.55 -1.47
CA PRO A 68 -12.78 11.66 -2.58
C PRO A 68 -11.68 10.61 -2.75
N THR A 69 -12.02 9.50 -3.40
CA THR A 69 -11.05 8.47 -3.78
C THR A 69 -9.98 9.07 -4.69
N GLN A 70 -8.71 8.77 -4.39
CA GLN A 70 -7.58 9.30 -5.16
C GLN A 70 -6.71 8.19 -5.69
N THR A 71 -6.47 8.22 -6.99
CA THR A 71 -5.52 7.32 -7.67
C THR A 71 -4.19 8.04 -7.84
N LEU A 72 -3.13 7.46 -7.27
CA LEU A 72 -1.80 8.03 -7.19
C LEU A 72 -0.78 7.02 -7.71
N VAL A 73 0.34 7.50 -8.22
CA VAL A 73 1.44 6.63 -8.68
C VAL A 73 2.23 6.14 -7.47
N LEU A 74 2.58 4.85 -7.45
CA LEU A 74 3.55 4.30 -6.52
C LEU A 74 4.94 4.64 -7.05
N ASP A 75 5.60 5.59 -6.40
CA ASP A 75 6.87 6.17 -6.85
C ASP A 75 8.04 5.23 -6.51
N LEU A 76 8.11 4.12 -7.24
CA LEU A 76 9.24 3.21 -7.23
C LEU A 76 9.84 3.18 -8.63
N PRO A 77 11.16 3.42 -8.77
CA PRO A 77 11.82 3.29 -10.06
C PRO A 77 11.89 1.81 -10.42
N VAL A 78 10.85 1.29 -11.06
CA VAL A 78 10.90 0.00 -11.74
C VAL A 78 11.34 0.24 -13.17
N ILE A 79 12.29 -0.56 -13.63
CA ILE A 79 12.82 -0.47 -15.00
C ILE A 79 11.65 -0.71 -15.98
N GLY A 80 11.24 0.34 -16.69
CA GLY A 80 10.17 0.32 -17.70
C GLY A 80 9.13 1.42 -17.52
N THR A 81 8.35 1.70 -18.57
CA THR A 81 7.35 2.78 -18.63
C THR A 81 6.05 2.47 -17.87
N ASN A 82 5.97 1.35 -17.14
CA ASN A 82 4.75 0.89 -16.48
C ASN A 82 4.71 1.38 -15.03
N ALA A 83 4.18 2.59 -14.83
CA ALA A 83 3.85 3.10 -13.51
C ALA A 83 2.79 2.22 -12.84
N ALA A 84 3.05 1.77 -11.61
CA ALA A 84 2.03 1.11 -10.80
C ALA A 84 1.17 2.16 -10.12
N TYR A 85 -0.14 1.98 -10.16
CA TYR A 85 -1.11 2.89 -9.55
C TYR A 85 -1.70 2.27 -8.28
N ALA A 86 -1.94 3.13 -7.29
CA ALA A 86 -2.64 2.79 -6.07
C ALA A 86 -3.84 3.73 -5.88
N THR A 87 -4.93 3.19 -5.35
CA THR A 87 -6.14 3.96 -5.04
C THR A 87 -6.37 4.00 -3.54
N ASN A 88 -6.43 5.21 -2.99
CA ASN A 88 -6.76 5.46 -1.59
C ASN A 88 -8.27 5.61 -1.41
N PHE A 89 -8.81 4.88 -0.43
CA PHE A 89 -10.19 4.98 0.04
C PHE A 89 -10.17 5.51 1.47
N THR A 90 -10.88 6.61 1.73
CA THR A 90 -11.01 7.18 3.07
C THR A 90 -12.41 6.90 3.59
N THR A 91 -12.50 6.19 4.70
CA THR A 91 -13.75 5.90 5.40
C THR A 91 -13.74 6.60 6.74
N ILE A 92 -14.80 7.38 6.99
CA ILE A 92 -14.98 8.15 8.23
C ILE A 92 -16.24 7.61 8.89
N THR A 93 -16.07 7.02 10.07
CA THR A 93 -17.17 6.42 10.84
C THR A 93 -17.28 7.13 12.17
N ALA A 94 -18.46 7.67 12.46
CA ALA A 94 -18.76 8.23 13.77
C ALA A 94 -18.85 7.11 14.82
N ILE A 95 -18.17 7.29 15.95
CA ILE A 95 -18.30 6.43 17.12
C ILE A 95 -19.23 7.18 18.08
N THR A 96 -20.52 6.85 18.03
CA THR A 96 -21.49 7.31 19.03
C THR A 96 -21.45 6.39 20.24
N GLY A 97 -21.31 6.98 21.43
CA GLY A 97 -21.63 6.29 22.68
C GLY A 97 -23.14 6.07 22.82
N THR A 98 -23.57 5.38 23.88
CA THR A 98 -24.97 5.05 24.20
C THR A 98 -25.91 6.25 24.42
N THR A 99 -25.44 7.47 24.21
CA THR A 99 -26.21 8.71 24.39
C THR A 99 -26.43 9.40 23.04
N THR A 100 -27.65 9.89 22.84
CA THR A 100 -28.18 10.54 21.64
C THR A 100 -27.60 11.95 21.40
N ALA A 101 -26.30 12.15 21.67
CA ALA A 101 -25.58 13.40 21.46
C ALA A 101 -24.71 13.33 20.19
N LEU A 102 -24.32 14.49 19.66
CA LEU A 102 -23.39 14.62 18.52
C LEU A 102 -22.15 13.72 18.76
N PRO A 103 -21.69 12.95 17.75
CA PRO A 103 -20.59 12.01 17.95
C PRO A 103 -19.32 12.74 18.37
N LEU A 104 -18.88 12.49 19.61
CA LEU A 104 -17.66 13.08 20.19
C LEU A 104 -16.37 12.48 19.63
N LEU A 105 -16.47 11.35 18.91
CA LEU A 105 -15.32 10.66 18.34
C LEU A 105 -15.65 10.14 16.94
N ARG A 106 -14.68 10.22 16.03
CA ARG A 106 -14.74 9.64 14.69
C ARG A 106 -13.52 8.78 14.46
N MET A 107 -13.72 7.57 13.95
CA MET A 107 -12.65 6.73 13.44
C MET A 107 -12.46 7.04 11.96
N ILE A 108 -11.20 7.25 11.60
CA ILE A 108 -10.77 7.46 10.22
C ILE A 108 -9.96 6.23 9.83
N ARG A 109 -10.34 5.61 8.72
CA ARG A 109 -9.62 4.49 8.13
C ARG A 109 -9.29 4.83 6.68
N VAL A 110 -8.01 4.73 6.35
CA VAL A 110 -7.52 4.90 4.98
C VAL A 110 -7.01 3.56 4.48
N ASP A 111 -7.63 3.04 3.42
CA ASP A 111 -7.20 1.81 2.76
C ASP A 111 -6.56 2.17 1.41
N CYS A 112 -5.32 1.74 1.20
CA CYS A 112 -4.59 1.91 -0.06
C CYS A 112 -4.55 0.59 -0.83
N VAL A 113 -5.26 0.53 -1.95
CA VAL A 113 -5.37 -0.68 -2.77
C VAL A 113 -4.50 -0.53 -4.00
N TRP A 114 -3.67 -1.53 -4.25
CA TRP A 114 -2.78 -1.58 -5.39
C TRP A 114 -2.66 -3.02 -5.91
N LYS A 115 -2.17 -3.17 -7.13
CA LYS A 115 -1.92 -4.46 -7.76
C LYS A 115 -0.47 -4.54 -8.16
N PHE A 116 0.18 -5.66 -7.83
CA PHE A 116 1.54 -5.91 -8.28
C PHE A 116 1.53 -6.07 -9.80
N PRO A 117 2.36 -5.30 -10.53
CA PRO A 117 2.42 -5.38 -11.97
C PRO A 117 2.88 -6.78 -12.38
N THR A 118 2.13 -7.41 -13.27
CA THR A 118 2.51 -8.68 -13.86
C THR A 118 3.74 -8.47 -14.74
N THR A 119 4.87 -9.05 -14.35
CA THR A 119 6.07 -9.12 -15.18
C THR A 119 5.89 -10.24 -16.23
N GLY A 120 5.44 -9.87 -17.43
CA GLY A 120 5.44 -10.75 -18.62
C GLY A 120 4.18 -11.59 -18.86
N HIS A 121 3.92 -11.80 -20.15
CA HIS A 121 2.97 -12.75 -20.76
C HIS A 121 3.25 -14.21 -20.38
#